data_AF-A0A0D0DR71-F1
#
_entry.id   AF-A0A0D0DR71-F1
#
_cell.length_a   1.000
_cell.length_b   1.000
_cell.length_c   1.000
_cell.angle_alpha   90.00
_cell.angle_beta   90.00
_cell.angle_gamma   90.00
#
_symmetry.space_group_name_H-M   'P 1'
#
loop_
_entity.id
_entity.type
_entity.pdbx_description
1 polymer ?
#
loop_
_entity_poly.entity_id
_entity_poly.type
_entity_poly.pdbx_seq_one_letter_code
_entity_poly.pdbx_strand_id
1 'polypeptide(L)'
;MTSHKQNEAWKEADAIEGHNCKPSRGNRRKAPFYKVLQGMPIAVDAFRYGTIPRVTAYFLTHAHSDHYTNLASNWKSGPIYCSEETANLIIHMLAVPRKWLHPLPMDTPTEIPNTGGVTVTLIEANHCPGSCLFFFEGRQTINAGDSALKSQFVGSSRIFRYLHCGDFRASPQHILHPAVQGKYIDHIYLDTTYLDPKYTFPPQPLVISACAELARRVVAGQVVGIPDANRKRDSTMDAWMVLPITAGGKEQQAPVGRVLVIVGTYSIGKERIVKAIAQALQTKIYCDTRKAAILRCQSDSELHALLTSDPIEGGVHLLPLSMISSDRLKSYVQRFKGMFSRAVGFRPTGWTYTSPSGSYLSPSIPTIISRGQSRLFSYADLKPMQKSTYTIQIFGVPYSEHSSFFELTCFAMSSEWGKIIATVNIGSEHSRDRMAKWIERWESEKKRTKLSIIQPRAADYW
;
A
#
# COMPACT_ATOMS: atom_id res chain seq x y z
N MET A 1 -10.82 7.79 -30.24
CA MET A 1 -12.21 7.32 -30.44
C MET A 1 -12.87 6.97 -29.09
N THR A 2 -12.73 7.79 -28.02
CA THR A 2 -12.65 7.15 -26.68
C THR A 2 -13.16 7.90 -25.44
N SER A 3 -13.66 9.15 -25.48
CA SER A 3 -14.25 9.74 -24.25
C SER A 3 -15.69 9.27 -23.99
N HIS A 4 -16.56 9.26 -25.01
CA HIS A 4 -17.98 8.91 -24.82
C HIS A 4 -18.20 7.48 -24.31
N LYS A 5 -17.58 6.47 -24.96
CA LYS A 5 -17.71 5.07 -24.55
C LYS A 5 -17.11 4.80 -23.16
N GLN A 6 -16.04 5.51 -22.79
CA GLN A 6 -15.48 5.40 -21.43
C GLN A 6 -16.38 6.06 -20.40
N ASN A 7 -16.96 7.22 -20.72
CA ASN A 7 -17.93 7.89 -19.86
C ASN A 7 -19.17 7.03 -19.64
N GLU A 8 -19.66 6.33 -20.67
CA GLU A 8 -20.75 5.35 -20.55
C GLU A 8 -20.37 4.18 -19.63
N ALA A 9 -19.15 3.65 -19.76
CA ALA A 9 -18.67 2.58 -18.89
C ALA A 9 -18.53 3.01 -17.43
N TRP A 10 -18.13 4.27 -17.19
CA TRP A 10 -18.10 4.86 -15.86
C TRP A 10 -19.50 5.10 -15.30
N LYS A 11 -20.47 5.54 -16.13
CA LYS A 11 -21.88 5.64 -15.73
C LYS A 11 -22.46 4.27 -15.36
N GLU A 12 -22.14 3.23 -16.14
CA GLU A 12 -22.52 1.85 -15.82
C GLU A 12 -21.90 1.41 -14.48
N ALA A 13 -20.60 1.68 -14.28
CA ALA A 13 -19.91 1.36 -13.04
C ALA A 13 -20.50 2.10 -11.83
N ASP A 14 -20.86 3.37 -11.95
CA ASP A 14 -21.49 4.15 -10.87
C ASP A 14 -22.84 3.58 -10.47
N ALA A 15 -23.66 3.18 -11.45
CA ALA A 15 -24.94 2.53 -11.20
C ALA A 15 -24.78 1.20 -10.45
N ILE A 16 -23.70 0.46 -10.71
CA ILE A 16 -23.35 -0.80 -10.04
C ILE A 16 -22.78 -0.56 -8.65
N GLU A 17 -21.94 0.48 -8.48
CA GLU A 17 -21.21 0.75 -7.25
C GLU A 17 -22.02 1.50 -6.18
N GLY A 18 -23.13 2.16 -6.56
CA GLY A 18 -24.01 2.90 -5.65
C GLY A 18 -24.49 2.10 -4.42
N HIS A 19 -24.43 2.75 -3.25
CA HIS A 19 -24.73 2.20 -1.92
C HIS A 19 -26.12 1.53 -1.76
N ASN A 20 -27.06 1.80 -2.66
CA ASN A 20 -28.45 1.30 -2.59
C ASN A 20 -28.73 0.06 -3.46
N CYS A 21 -27.77 -0.44 -4.24
CA CYS A 21 -27.99 -1.62 -5.07
C CYS A 21 -27.81 -2.90 -4.22
N LYS A 22 -28.80 -3.22 -3.38
CA LYS A 22 -28.93 -4.57 -2.82
C LYS A 22 -29.19 -5.53 -4.00
N PRO A 23 -28.49 -6.67 -4.09
CA PRO A 23 -28.87 -7.69 -5.05
C PRO A 23 -30.35 -8.03 -4.80
N SER A 24 -31.20 -7.88 -5.81
CA SER A 24 -32.57 -8.40 -5.70
C SER A 24 -32.47 -9.90 -5.44
N ARG A 25 -33.43 -10.49 -4.70
CA ARG A 25 -33.46 -11.94 -4.46
C ARG A 25 -33.30 -12.67 -5.80
N GLY A 26 -32.13 -13.29 -6.01
CA GLY A 26 -31.79 -14.06 -7.21
C GLY A 26 -30.78 -13.41 -8.18
N ASN A 27 -30.49 -12.10 -8.11
CA ASN A 27 -29.56 -11.45 -9.06
C ASN A 27 -28.21 -11.12 -8.44
N ARG A 28 -27.13 -11.59 -9.06
CA ARG A 28 -25.74 -11.21 -8.68
C ARG A 28 -25.48 -9.73 -8.99
N ARG A 29 -24.54 -9.12 -8.25
CA ARG A 29 -24.00 -7.79 -8.60
C ARG A 29 -23.19 -7.90 -9.89
N LYS A 30 -23.41 -6.99 -10.85
CA LYS A 30 -22.63 -6.93 -12.08
C LYS A 30 -21.18 -6.55 -11.79
N ALA A 31 -20.23 -7.12 -12.52
CA ALA A 31 -18.82 -6.77 -12.40
C ALA A 31 -18.52 -5.52 -13.26
N PRO A 32 -17.89 -4.47 -12.70
CA PRO A 32 -17.55 -3.28 -13.45
C PRO A 32 -16.40 -3.54 -14.43
N PHE A 33 -16.31 -2.72 -15.48
CA PHE A 33 -15.37 -2.95 -16.58
C PHE A 33 -13.89 -2.94 -16.16
N TYR A 34 -13.53 -2.22 -15.10
CA TYR A 34 -12.14 -2.14 -14.61
C TYR A 34 -11.71 -3.37 -13.77
N LYS A 35 -12.62 -4.33 -13.54
CA LYS A 35 -12.32 -5.61 -12.85
C LYS A 35 -12.21 -6.81 -13.79
N VAL A 36 -12.49 -6.62 -15.09
CA VAL A 36 -12.42 -7.66 -16.12
C VAL A 36 -11.51 -7.15 -17.24
N LEU A 37 -10.54 -7.97 -17.64
CA LEU A 37 -9.58 -7.59 -18.67
C LEU A 37 -10.27 -7.51 -20.04
N GLN A 38 -10.09 -6.40 -20.76
CA GLN A 38 -10.82 -6.19 -22.01
C GLN A 38 -10.42 -7.24 -23.05
N GLY A 39 -11.40 -8.01 -23.55
CA GLY A 39 -11.15 -9.03 -24.57
C GLY A 39 -10.48 -10.32 -24.05
N MET A 40 -10.30 -10.49 -22.73
CA MET A 40 -9.78 -11.72 -22.12
C MET A 40 -10.78 -12.27 -21.09
N PRO A 41 -10.87 -13.60 -20.88
CA PRO A 41 -11.79 -14.21 -19.91
C PRO A 41 -11.25 -14.17 -18.47
N ILE A 42 -10.62 -13.06 -18.09
CA ILE A 42 -9.86 -12.89 -16.85
C ILE A 42 -10.49 -11.76 -16.03
N ALA A 43 -10.74 -12.04 -14.75
CA ALA A 43 -11.14 -11.03 -13.77
C ALA A 43 -10.10 -10.91 -12.66
N VAL A 44 -9.86 -9.69 -12.17
CA VAL A 44 -8.88 -9.40 -11.11
C VAL A 44 -9.60 -8.73 -9.94
N ASP A 45 -9.41 -9.24 -8.72
CA ASP A 45 -9.98 -8.73 -7.47
C ASP A 45 -11.51 -8.52 -7.53
N ALA A 46 -12.20 -9.52 -8.11
CA ALA A 46 -13.60 -9.44 -8.53
C ALA A 46 -14.51 -10.46 -7.80
N PHE A 47 -14.20 -10.79 -6.54
CA PHE A 47 -14.86 -11.88 -5.80
C PHE A 47 -16.27 -11.53 -5.30
N ARG A 48 -16.59 -10.24 -5.20
CA ARG A 48 -17.91 -9.74 -4.75
C ARG A 48 -19.05 -9.91 -5.75
N TYR A 49 -18.76 -10.35 -6.98
CA TYR A 49 -19.70 -10.38 -8.10
C TYR A 49 -20.22 -11.78 -8.45
N GLY A 50 -19.82 -12.82 -7.70
CA GLY A 50 -20.19 -14.21 -7.97
C GLY A 50 -19.60 -14.76 -9.27
N THR A 51 -20.33 -15.63 -9.96
CA THR A 51 -19.94 -16.17 -11.28
C THR A 51 -20.11 -15.10 -12.35
N ILE A 52 -18.99 -14.55 -12.84
CA ILE A 52 -18.98 -13.49 -13.84
C ILE A 52 -19.09 -14.16 -15.23
N PRO A 53 -19.98 -13.69 -16.13
CA PRO A 53 -20.22 -14.33 -17.41
C PRO A 53 -18.95 -14.46 -18.24
N ARG A 54 -18.69 -15.68 -18.72
CA ARG A 54 -17.55 -16.01 -19.60
C ARG A 54 -16.16 -15.72 -19.01
N VAL A 55 -16.06 -15.47 -17.70
CA VAL A 55 -14.78 -15.44 -16.98
C VAL A 55 -14.43 -16.88 -16.61
N THR A 56 -13.21 -17.30 -16.94
CA THR A 56 -12.70 -18.65 -16.68
C THR A 56 -11.54 -18.65 -15.69
N ALA A 57 -10.92 -17.49 -15.44
CA ALA A 57 -9.82 -17.33 -14.50
C ALA A 57 -10.03 -16.08 -13.63
N TYR A 58 -9.97 -16.27 -12.31
CA TYR A 58 -10.02 -15.21 -11.32
C TYR A 58 -8.61 -14.99 -10.76
N PHE A 59 -8.24 -13.74 -10.54
CA PHE A 59 -6.94 -13.37 -9.98
C PHE A 59 -7.14 -12.58 -8.69
N LEU A 60 -6.31 -12.86 -7.69
CA LEU A 60 -6.24 -12.10 -6.45
C LEU A 60 -4.85 -11.50 -6.31
N THR A 61 -4.75 -10.17 -6.34
CA THR A 61 -3.48 -9.45 -6.30
C THR A 61 -2.78 -9.59 -4.95
N HIS A 62 -3.54 -9.54 -3.85
CA HIS A 62 -3.05 -9.63 -2.48
C HIS A 62 -4.17 -9.87 -1.46
N ALA A 63 -3.81 -10.17 -0.21
CA ALA A 63 -4.74 -10.51 0.87
C ALA A 63 -5.20 -9.30 1.72
N HIS A 64 -5.73 -8.25 1.09
CA HIS A 64 -6.53 -7.22 1.77
C HIS A 64 -8.04 -7.36 1.51
N SER A 65 -8.82 -7.00 2.53
CA SER A 65 -10.24 -7.36 2.63
C SER A 65 -11.13 -6.78 1.54
N ASP A 66 -10.82 -5.57 1.09
CA ASP A 66 -11.50 -4.91 -0.02
C ASP A 66 -11.25 -5.63 -1.36
N HIS A 67 -10.10 -6.25 -1.55
CA HIS A 67 -9.77 -7.01 -2.77
C HIS A 67 -10.37 -8.41 -2.80
N TYR A 68 -10.42 -9.10 -1.66
CA TYR A 68 -11.07 -10.41 -1.53
C TYR A 68 -12.53 -10.34 -1.06
N THR A 69 -13.18 -9.17 -1.06
CA THR A 69 -14.56 -9.00 -0.54
C THR A 69 -15.52 -10.11 -1.03
N ASN A 70 -16.18 -10.79 -0.08
CA ASN A 70 -17.08 -11.95 -0.28
C ASN A 70 -16.42 -13.25 -0.77
N LEU A 71 -15.09 -13.34 -0.83
CA LEU A 71 -14.40 -14.61 -0.94
C LEU A 71 -14.50 -15.36 0.40
N ALA A 72 -14.89 -16.63 0.36
CA ALA A 72 -15.11 -17.46 1.53
C ALA A 72 -15.01 -18.96 1.19
N SER A 73 -15.14 -19.81 2.20
CA SER A 73 -15.07 -21.27 2.09
C SER A 73 -16.07 -21.91 1.11
N ASN A 74 -17.17 -21.21 0.78
CA ASN A 74 -18.20 -21.67 -0.16
C ASN A 74 -17.94 -21.26 -1.62
N TRP A 75 -16.75 -20.71 -1.94
CA TRP A 75 -16.39 -20.30 -3.30
C TRP A 75 -16.52 -21.46 -4.28
N LYS A 76 -17.10 -21.17 -5.45
CA LYS A 76 -17.33 -22.14 -6.52
C LYS A 76 -17.36 -21.55 -7.93
N SER A 77 -16.93 -20.29 -8.08
CA SER A 77 -17.10 -19.56 -9.35
C SER A 77 -15.99 -19.84 -10.36
N GLY A 78 -14.85 -20.39 -9.93
CA GLY A 78 -13.72 -20.70 -10.80
C GLY A 78 -12.37 -20.74 -10.07
N PRO A 79 -11.28 -21.11 -10.77
CA PRO A 79 -9.93 -21.11 -10.22
C PRO A 79 -9.47 -19.68 -9.90
N ILE A 80 -8.73 -19.55 -8.80
CA ILE A 80 -8.14 -18.32 -8.27
C ILE A 80 -6.63 -18.41 -8.38
N TYR A 81 -6.03 -17.55 -9.19
CA TYR A 81 -4.60 -17.44 -9.38
C TYR A 81 -4.05 -16.28 -8.55
N CYS A 82 -2.94 -16.52 -7.84
CA CYS A 82 -2.30 -15.53 -6.97
C CYS A 82 -0.85 -15.96 -6.66
N SER A 83 -0.13 -15.20 -5.84
CA SER A 83 1.17 -15.65 -5.29
C SER A 83 0.98 -16.77 -4.25
N GLU A 84 2.07 -17.47 -3.94
CA GLU A 84 2.08 -18.50 -2.89
C GLU A 84 1.71 -17.95 -1.52
N GLU A 85 2.28 -16.81 -1.13
CA GLU A 85 1.97 -16.13 0.13
C GLU A 85 0.50 -15.73 0.22
N THR A 86 -0.07 -15.21 -0.87
CA THR A 86 -1.50 -14.85 -0.91
C THR A 86 -2.37 -16.09 -0.75
N ALA A 87 -2.04 -17.20 -1.42
CA ALA A 87 -2.78 -18.46 -1.26
C ALA A 87 -2.76 -18.96 0.18
N ASN A 88 -1.59 -18.95 0.83
CA ASN A 88 -1.43 -19.36 2.23
C ASN A 88 -2.27 -18.50 3.18
N LEU A 89 -2.23 -17.17 3.01
CA LEU A 89 -3.03 -16.23 3.80
C LEU A 89 -4.54 -16.45 3.61
N ILE A 90 -5.00 -16.65 2.38
CA ILE A 90 -6.43 -16.84 2.08
C ILE A 90 -6.97 -18.17 2.62
N ILE A 91 -6.17 -19.25 2.57
CA ILE A 91 -6.52 -20.52 3.22
C ILE A 91 -6.67 -20.30 4.72
N HIS A 92 -5.69 -19.65 5.35
CA HIS A 92 -5.68 -19.44 6.79
C HIS A 92 -6.82 -18.53 7.27
N MET A 93 -7.05 -17.41 6.57
CA MET A 93 -7.98 -16.36 7.00
C MET A 93 -9.43 -16.65 6.62
N LEU A 94 -9.68 -17.28 5.45
CA LEU A 94 -11.02 -17.40 4.87
C LEU A 94 -11.47 -18.85 4.65
N ALA A 95 -10.60 -19.83 4.95
CA ALA A 95 -10.85 -21.26 4.77
C ALA A 95 -11.31 -21.62 3.34
N VAL A 96 -10.81 -20.90 2.34
CA VAL A 96 -11.07 -21.22 0.92
C VAL A 96 -10.46 -22.59 0.59
N PRO A 97 -11.20 -23.51 -0.03
CA PRO A 97 -10.67 -24.83 -0.38
C PRO A 97 -9.47 -24.74 -1.32
N ARG A 98 -8.38 -25.46 -0.99
CA ARG A 98 -7.13 -25.49 -1.77
C ARG A 98 -7.32 -25.78 -3.26
N LYS A 99 -8.33 -26.60 -3.62
CA LYS A 99 -8.65 -26.92 -5.02
C LYS A 99 -8.97 -25.70 -5.91
N TRP A 100 -9.33 -24.57 -5.30
CA TRP A 100 -9.64 -23.34 -6.02
C TRP A 100 -8.45 -22.38 -6.07
N LEU A 101 -7.41 -22.59 -5.25
CA LEU A 101 -6.27 -21.70 -5.17
C LEU A 101 -5.10 -22.31 -5.94
N HIS A 102 -4.67 -21.58 -6.97
CA HIS A 102 -3.59 -21.96 -7.87
C HIS A 102 -2.47 -20.93 -7.74
N PRO A 103 -1.58 -21.09 -6.74
CA PRO A 103 -0.43 -20.19 -6.60
C PRO A 103 0.47 -20.30 -7.83
N LEU A 104 0.99 -19.17 -8.28
CA LEU A 104 1.88 -19.05 -9.43
C LEU A 104 3.27 -18.58 -8.98
N PRO A 105 4.35 -19.05 -9.63
CA PRO A 105 5.70 -18.56 -9.36
C PRO A 105 5.86 -17.08 -9.73
N MET A 106 6.62 -16.35 -8.91
CA MET A 106 7.05 -14.99 -9.23
C MET A 106 8.01 -14.97 -10.42
N ASP A 107 8.01 -13.87 -11.17
CA ASP A 107 8.94 -13.56 -12.27
C ASP A 107 9.01 -14.60 -13.40
N THR A 108 8.04 -15.52 -13.46
CA THR A 108 8.01 -16.64 -14.41
C THR A 108 6.74 -16.57 -15.27
N PRO A 109 6.85 -16.41 -16.61
CA PRO A 109 5.70 -16.44 -17.50
C PRO A 109 4.98 -17.79 -17.42
N THR A 110 3.69 -17.75 -17.08
CA THR A 110 2.85 -18.94 -16.91
C THR A 110 1.59 -18.82 -17.77
N GLU A 111 1.33 -19.81 -18.62
CA GLU A 111 0.09 -19.87 -19.41
C GLU A 111 -1.11 -20.21 -18.52
N ILE A 112 -2.21 -19.46 -18.70
CA ILE A 112 -3.42 -19.63 -17.90
C ILE A 112 -4.43 -20.51 -18.65
N PRO A 113 -4.85 -21.65 -18.06
CA PRO A 113 -5.83 -22.53 -18.67
C PRO A 113 -7.13 -21.82 -19.07
N ASN A 114 -7.73 -22.26 -20.19
CA ASN A 114 -9.03 -21.77 -20.68
C ASN A 114 -9.08 -20.27 -21.00
N THR A 115 -7.94 -19.65 -21.30
CA THR A 115 -7.86 -18.24 -21.73
C THR A 115 -7.56 -18.06 -23.22
N GLY A 116 -7.22 -19.16 -23.91
CA GLY A 116 -6.77 -19.17 -25.29
C GLY A 116 -5.33 -18.66 -25.47
N GLY A 117 -4.44 -19.10 -24.57
CA GLY A 117 -3.01 -18.84 -24.64
C GLY A 117 -2.55 -17.53 -23.97
N VAL A 118 -3.32 -16.99 -23.02
CA VAL A 118 -2.85 -15.82 -22.25
C VAL A 118 -1.84 -16.29 -21.22
N THR A 119 -0.64 -15.71 -21.26
CA THR A 119 0.39 -15.88 -20.25
C THR A 119 0.35 -14.75 -19.25
N VAL A 120 0.66 -15.02 -17.98
CA VAL A 120 0.85 -14.01 -16.94
C VAL A 120 2.24 -14.15 -16.31
N THR A 121 2.87 -13.02 -16.01
CA THR A 121 4.05 -12.95 -15.13
C THR A 121 3.67 -12.18 -13.87
N LEU A 122 3.89 -12.76 -12.70
CA LEU A 122 3.72 -12.08 -11.41
C LEU A 122 4.98 -11.28 -11.10
N ILE A 123 4.82 -10.02 -10.72
CA ILE A 123 5.93 -9.12 -10.36
C ILE A 123 5.63 -8.58 -8.96
N GLU A 124 6.63 -8.52 -8.08
CA GLU A 124 6.45 -7.97 -6.71
C GLU A 124 5.87 -6.55 -6.76
N ALA A 125 4.91 -6.23 -5.89
CA ALA A 125 4.17 -4.96 -5.93
C ALA A 125 4.66 -3.86 -4.98
N ASN A 126 5.61 -4.17 -4.11
CA ASN A 126 6.15 -3.31 -3.09
C ASN A 126 5.04 -2.74 -2.17
N HIS A 127 3.99 -3.53 -1.93
CA HIS A 127 2.82 -3.16 -1.15
C HIS A 127 2.79 -3.91 0.19
N CYS A 128 2.40 -5.18 0.18
CA CYS A 128 2.35 -6.04 1.36
C CYS A 128 2.87 -7.45 1.04
N PRO A 129 3.17 -8.29 2.05
CA PRO A 129 3.64 -9.66 1.80
C PRO A 129 2.71 -10.44 0.87
N GLY A 130 3.26 -10.97 -0.23
CA GLY A 130 2.53 -11.69 -1.27
C GLY A 130 1.84 -10.81 -2.32
N SER A 131 1.88 -9.49 -2.20
CA SER A 131 1.28 -8.60 -3.22
C SER A 131 2.05 -8.66 -4.55
N CYS A 132 1.31 -8.71 -5.65
CA CYS A 132 1.89 -8.76 -6.98
C CYS A 132 1.13 -7.93 -8.02
N LEU A 133 1.88 -7.36 -8.96
CA LEU A 133 1.36 -6.94 -10.26
C LEU A 133 1.20 -8.17 -11.14
N PHE A 134 0.22 -8.13 -12.03
CA PHE A 134 0.06 -9.12 -13.07
C PHE A 134 0.34 -8.51 -14.44
N PHE A 135 1.38 -9.03 -15.11
CA PHE A 135 1.69 -8.68 -16.49
C PHE A 135 1.17 -9.77 -17.42
N PHE A 136 0.04 -9.49 -18.08
CA PHE A 136 -0.61 -10.40 -19.02
C PHE A 136 -0.15 -10.14 -20.45
N GLU A 137 0.18 -11.20 -21.18
CA GLU A 137 0.44 -11.17 -22.62
C GLU A 137 -0.43 -12.23 -23.30
N GLY A 138 -1.18 -11.85 -24.33
CA GLY A 138 -2.00 -12.80 -25.08
C GLY A 138 -2.91 -12.15 -26.10
N ARG A 139 -3.63 -12.97 -26.87
CA ARG A 139 -4.64 -12.49 -27.80
C ARG A 139 -5.93 -12.12 -27.06
N GLN A 140 -6.71 -11.24 -27.65
CA GLN A 140 -8.09 -11.06 -27.20
C GLN A 140 -8.97 -12.15 -27.78
N THR A 141 -9.48 -13.01 -26.89
CA THR A 141 -10.23 -14.22 -27.25
C THR A 141 -11.73 -14.06 -27.06
N ILE A 142 -12.16 -13.23 -26.11
CA ILE A 142 -13.59 -13.10 -25.80
C ILE A 142 -13.94 -11.81 -25.06
N ASN A 143 -15.12 -11.26 -25.33
CA ASN A 143 -15.68 -10.19 -24.53
C ASN A 143 -16.40 -10.75 -23.28
N ALA A 144 -15.63 -11.09 -22.26
CA ALA A 144 -16.13 -11.54 -20.96
C ALA A 144 -16.69 -10.40 -20.10
N GLY A 145 -17.37 -10.76 -19.01
CA GLY A 145 -17.93 -9.81 -18.06
C GLY A 145 -19.23 -9.15 -18.52
N ASP A 146 -19.69 -8.23 -17.67
CA ASP A 146 -20.99 -7.57 -17.80
C ASP A 146 -20.96 -6.30 -18.63
N SER A 147 -19.78 -5.68 -18.75
CA SER A 147 -19.68 -4.34 -19.32
C SER A 147 -20.11 -4.31 -20.78
N ALA A 148 -20.76 -3.20 -21.15
CA ALA A 148 -21.03 -2.84 -22.54
C ALA A 148 -19.74 -2.56 -23.34
N LEU A 149 -18.59 -2.32 -22.69
CA LEU A 149 -17.32 -2.12 -23.36
C LEU A 149 -16.81 -3.42 -24.00
N LYS A 150 -17.02 -3.54 -25.31
CA LYS A 150 -16.50 -4.63 -26.13
C LYS A 150 -15.22 -4.20 -26.84
N SER A 151 -14.25 -5.10 -26.94
CA SER A 151 -13.12 -4.92 -27.84
C SER A 151 -13.48 -5.35 -29.25
N GLN A 152 -13.06 -4.54 -30.22
CA GLN A 152 -13.14 -4.82 -31.65
C GLN A 152 -12.04 -5.78 -32.15
N PHE A 153 -11.02 -6.07 -31.32
CA PHE A 153 -9.89 -6.92 -31.69
C PHE A 153 -10.05 -8.38 -31.22
N VAL A 154 -11.22 -8.75 -30.69
CA VAL A 154 -11.52 -10.15 -30.36
C VAL A 154 -11.44 -10.99 -31.63
N GLY A 155 -10.65 -12.07 -31.59
CA GLY A 155 -10.39 -12.93 -32.74
C GLY A 155 -9.22 -12.47 -33.62
N SER A 156 -8.61 -11.32 -33.33
CA SER A 156 -7.40 -10.89 -34.04
C SER A 156 -6.16 -11.68 -33.58
N SER A 157 -5.15 -11.77 -34.44
CA SER A 157 -3.86 -12.39 -34.12
C SER A 157 -2.93 -11.50 -33.28
N ARG A 158 -3.31 -10.24 -33.05
CA ARG A 158 -2.52 -9.25 -32.31
C ARG A 158 -2.36 -9.67 -30.84
N ILE A 159 -1.14 -9.58 -30.34
CA ILE A 159 -0.84 -9.74 -28.91
C ILE A 159 -1.10 -8.41 -28.20
N PHE A 160 -1.87 -8.50 -27.12
CA PHE A 160 -2.15 -7.42 -26.19
C PHE A 160 -1.38 -7.63 -24.90
N ARG A 161 -0.93 -6.52 -24.31
CA ARG A 161 -0.18 -6.52 -23.05
C ARG A 161 -0.91 -5.70 -22.00
N TYR A 162 -1.33 -6.33 -20.91
CA TYR A 162 -1.98 -5.66 -19.80
C TYR A 162 -1.14 -5.74 -18.54
N LEU A 163 -0.95 -4.60 -17.89
CA LEU A 163 -0.35 -4.54 -16.56
C LEU A 163 -1.44 -4.18 -15.56
N HIS A 164 -1.79 -5.12 -14.69
CA HIS A 164 -2.68 -4.86 -13.57
C HIS A 164 -1.86 -4.63 -12.31
N CYS A 165 -1.88 -3.40 -11.79
CA CYS A 165 -1.02 -3.04 -10.67
C CYS A 165 -1.48 -3.62 -9.33
N GLY A 166 -2.76 -3.98 -9.21
CA GLY A 166 -3.34 -4.25 -7.89
C GLY A 166 -3.22 -2.99 -7.02
N ASP A 167 -2.88 -3.18 -5.76
CA ASP A 167 -2.32 -2.11 -4.93
C ASP A 167 -0.81 -2.23 -4.96
N PHE A 168 -0.12 -1.11 -5.19
CA PHE A 168 1.33 -1.12 -5.38
C PHE A 168 1.99 0.18 -4.93
N ARG A 169 3.26 0.08 -4.53
CA ARG A 169 4.14 1.24 -4.40
C ARG A 169 5.17 1.23 -5.51
N ALA A 170 4.90 2.05 -6.53
CA ALA A 170 5.66 2.08 -7.75
C ALA A 170 7.16 2.26 -7.47
N SER A 171 7.96 1.38 -8.05
CA SER A 171 9.42 1.38 -7.98
C SER A 171 10.03 1.26 -9.38
N PRO A 172 11.30 1.67 -9.55
CA PRO A 172 12.04 1.46 -10.80
C PRO A 172 12.09 0.00 -11.24
N GLN A 173 12.14 -0.94 -10.30
CA GLN A 173 12.12 -2.39 -10.57
C GLN A 173 10.93 -2.82 -11.43
N HIS A 174 9.74 -2.22 -11.26
CA HIS A 174 8.57 -2.61 -12.07
C HIS A 174 8.75 -2.31 -13.57
N ILE A 175 9.43 -1.22 -13.90
CA ILE A 175 9.68 -0.80 -15.30
C ILE A 175 10.90 -1.49 -15.88
N LEU A 176 11.90 -1.74 -15.03
CA LEU A 176 13.13 -2.45 -15.39
C LEU A 176 12.97 -3.96 -15.35
N HIS A 177 11.82 -4.48 -14.93
CA HIS A 177 11.55 -5.90 -14.89
C HIS A 177 11.70 -6.51 -16.30
N PRO A 178 12.41 -7.64 -16.49
CA PRO A 178 12.67 -8.22 -17.81
C PRO A 178 11.41 -8.47 -18.65
N ALA A 179 10.30 -8.81 -18.00
CA ALA A 179 9.02 -9.01 -18.70
C ALA A 179 8.41 -7.71 -19.24
N VAL A 180 8.70 -6.55 -18.65
CA VAL A 180 8.06 -5.24 -18.94
C VAL A 180 8.98 -4.31 -19.73
N GLN A 181 10.27 -4.34 -19.44
CA GLN A 181 11.25 -3.39 -19.98
C GLN A 181 11.21 -3.32 -21.51
N GLY A 182 11.06 -2.10 -22.03
CA GLY A 182 11.05 -1.83 -23.48
C GLY A 182 9.78 -2.26 -24.22
N LYS A 183 8.79 -2.84 -23.53
CA LYS A 183 7.51 -3.23 -24.16
C LYS A 183 6.47 -2.11 -24.08
N TYR A 184 5.68 -2.00 -25.13
CA TYR A 184 4.46 -1.18 -25.13
C TYR A 184 3.32 -1.94 -24.45
N ILE A 185 2.75 -1.34 -23.40
CA ILE A 185 1.65 -1.88 -22.61
C ILE A 185 0.34 -1.29 -23.08
N ASP A 186 -0.57 -2.10 -23.62
CA ASP A 186 -1.84 -1.63 -24.14
C ASP A 186 -2.68 -0.96 -23.04
N HIS A 187 -2.89 -1.66 -21.92
CA HIS A 187 -3.65 -1.15 -20.77
C HIS A 187 -2.87 -1.31 -19.47
N ILE A 188 -2.81 -0.23 -18.68
CA ILE A 188 -2.38 -0.26 -17.28
C ILE A 188 -3.61 -0.05 -16.40
N TYR A 189 -3.95 -1.03 -15.57
CA TYR A 189 -4.93 -0.88 -14.51
C TYR A 189 -4.20 -0.40 -13.26
N LEU A 190 -4.28 0.90 -12.99
CA LEU A 190 -3.39 1.62 -12.08
C LEU A 190 -4.05 1.84 -10.71
N ASP A 191 -3.31 1.55 -9.65
CA ASP A 191 -3.63 2.02 -8.30
C ASP A 191 -3.56 3.55 -8.25
N THR A 192 -4.70 4.17 -8.06
CA THR A 192 -4.86 5.62 -8.04
C THR A 192 -5.18 6.17 -6.64
N THR A 193 -4.83 5.41 -5.59
CA THR A 193 -5.08 5.77 -4.18
C THR A 193 -4.63 7.19 -3.85
N TYR A 194 -3.43 7.58 -4.30
CA TYR A 194 -2.84 8.89 -4.04
C TYR A 194 -2.50 9.67 -5.32
N LEU A 195 -3.34 9.55 -6.37
CA LEU A 195 -3.21 10.34 -7.60
C LEU A 195 -3.70 11.78 -7.39
N ASP A 196 -2.98 12.54 -6.56
CA ASP A 196 -3.18 13.96 -6.28
C ASP A 196 -1.84 14.56 -5.79
N PRO A 197 -1.34 15.67 -6.38
CA PRO A 197 -0.06 16.29 -6.03
C PRO A 197 0.17 16.58 -4.55
N LYS A 198 -0.90 16.70 -3.75
CA LYS A 198 -0.75 16.89 -2.31
C LYS A 198 -0.12 15.67 -1.62
N TYR A 199 -0.21 14.46 -2.18
CA TYR A 199 0.32 13.24 -1.57
C TYR A 199 1.76 12.94 -2.04
N THR A 200 2.73 13.41 -1.28
CA THR A 200 4.16 13.29 -1.60
C THR A 200 4.95 12.78 -0.40
N PHE A 201 4.64 11.57 0.05
CA PHE A 201 5.30 10.96 1.21
C PHE A 201 6.74 10.50 0.89
N PRO A 202 7.61 10.45 1.91
CA PRO A 202 9.00 10.04 1.75
C PRO A 202 9.16 8.55 1.36
N PRO A 203 10.32 8.17 0.78
CA PRO A 203 10.69 6.78 0.51
C PRO A 203 10.61 5.87 1.76
N GLN A 204 10.11 4.63 1.60
CA GLN A 204 10.00 3.68 2.72
C GLN A 204 11.32 3.46 3.47
N PRO A 205 12.48 3.26 2.80
CA PRO A 205 13.73 3.01 3.51
C PRO A 205 14.13 4.15 4.46
N LEU A 206 13.87 5.40 4.07
CA LEU A 206 14.14 6.57 4.90
C LEU A 206 13.21 6.62 6.11
N VAL A 207 11.92 6.32 5.93
CA VAL A 207 10.94 6.27 7.03
C VAL A 207 11.26 5.15 8.01
N ILE A 208 11.60 3.96 7.50
CA ILE A 208 11.99 2.80 8.32
C ILE A 208 13.21 3.16 9.17
N SER A 209 14.25 3.71 8.55
CA SER A 209 15.48 4.12 9.24
C SER A 209 15.20 5.20 10.29
N ALA A 210 14.36 6.19 9.95
CA ALA A 210 13.95 7.25 10.87
C ALA A 210 13.20 6.69 12.10
N CYS A 211 12.29 5.74 11.92
CA CYS A 211 11.57 5.11 13.02
C CYS A 211 12.48 4.26 13.92
N ALA A 212 13.37 3.46 13.32
CA ALA A 212 14.33 2.65 14.06
C ALA A 212 15.28 3.53 14.90
N GLU A 213 15.83 4.59 14.29
CA GLU A 213 16.69 5.54 14.99
C GLU A 213 15.94 6.30 16.09
N LEU A 214 14.71 6.77 15.83
CA LEU A 214 13.90 7.44 16.84
C LEU A 214 13.63 6.51 18.03
N ALA A 215 13.22 5.26 17.77
CA ALA A 215 12.96 4.29 18.82
C ALA A 215 14.20 4.06 19.69
N ARG A 216 15.37 3.86 19.06
CA ARG A 216 16.66 3.70 19.74
C ARG A 216 16.99 4.87 20.65
N ARG A 217 16.83 6.11 20.15
CA ARG A 217 17.08 7.33 20.92
C ARG A 217 16.15 7.47 22.12
N VAL A 218 14.85 7.23 21.94
CA VAL A 218 13.88 7.35 23.02
C VAL A 218 14.11 6.30 24.10
N VAL A 219 14.42 5.05 23.71
CA VAL A 219 14.74 3.96 24.65
C VAL A 219 16.04 4.26 25.40
N ALA A 220 17.03 4.87 24.75
CA ALA A 220 18.29 5.30 25.37
C ALA A 220 18.15 6.57 26.25
N GLY A 221 16.95 7.13 26.41
CA GLY A 221 16.72 8.33 27.22
C GLY A 221 17.28 9.62 26.61
N GLN A 222 17.65 9.61 25.32
CA GLN A 222 18.15 10.81 24.65
C GLN A 222 17.01 11.82 24.45
N VAL A 223 17.30 13.10 24.69
CA VAL A 223 16.36 14.18 24.40
C VAL A 223 16.17 14.24 22.88
N VAL A 224 14.97 13.88 22.43
CA VAL A 224 14.56 14.06 21.03
C VAL A 224 14.15 15.52 20.87
N GLY A 225 15.14 16.40 20.81
CA GLY A 225 14.98 17.82 20.51
C GLY A 225 14.95 18.08 19.00
N ILE A 226 14.12 19.05 18.60
CA ILE A 226 14.01 19.54 17.22
C ILE A 226 15.36 20.16 16.81
N PRO A 227 16.02 19.72 15.71
CA PRO A 227 17.14 20.47 15.17
C PRO A 227 16.57 21.66 14.39
N ASP A 228 16.55 22.84 15.00
CA ASP A 228 16.32 24.08 14.26
C ASP A 228 17.67 24.71 13.88
N ALA A 229 18.15 24.36 12.68
CA ALA A 229 19.20 25.10 12.02
C ALA A 229 18.53 26.16 11.12
N ASN A 230 18.54 27.41 11.58
CA ASN A 230 18.16 28.64 10.85
C ASN A 230 16.68 29.02 10.71
N ARG A 231 15.93 29.18 11.81
CA ARG A 231 14.85 30.20 11.85
C ARG A 231 14.93 31.08 13.09
N LYS A 232 14.79 32.39 12.86
CA LYS A 232 14.88 33.46 13.85
C LYS A 232 13.98 33.18 15.05
N ARG A 233 14.54 33.40 16.25
CA ARG A 233 13.83 33.49 17.54
C ARG A 233 12.61 34.39 17.36
N ASP A 234 11.42 33.82 17.60
CA ASP A 234 10.29 34.48 18.26
C ASP A 234 9.15 33.47 18.46
N SER A 235 9.01 32.95 19.67
CA SER A 235 7.73 32.82 20.40
C SER A 235 7.88 31.89 21.61
N THR A 236 7.34 32.36 22.72
CA THR A 236 7.41 31.81 24.08
C THR A 236 6.50 30.58 24.28
N MET A 237 6.72 29.51 23.51
CA MET A 237 6.00 28.22 23.68
C MET A 237 6.90 26.99 23.78
N ASP A 238 8.23 27.12 23.67
CA ASP A 238 9.17 25.99 23.79
C ASP A 238 9.52 25.60 25.24
N ALA A 239 8.79 26.11 26.22
CA ALA A 239 9.08 25.88 27.65
C ALA A 239 8.46 24.59 28.24
N TRP A 240 7.72 23.77 27.48
CA TRP A 240 6.95 22.65 28.07
C TRP A 240 7.52 21.23 27.87
N MET A 241 8.83 21.10 27.61
CA MET A 241 9.52 19.80 27.65
C MET A 241 10.81 19.83 28.48
N VAL A 242 10.80 20.56 29.60
CA VAL A 242 11.92 20.56 30.55
C VAL A 242 11.37 20.26 31.95
N LEU A 243 12.02 19.34 32.67
CA LEU A 243 11.86 19.19 34.11
C LEU A 243 12.00 20.57 34.79
N PRO A 244 11.21 20.95 35.80
CA PRO A 244 11.67 21.98 36.71
C PRO A 244 12.86 21.38 37.45
N ILE A 245 14.08 21.77 37.07
CA ILE A 245 15.23 21.65 37.97
C ILE A 245 14.98 22.72 39.03
N THR A 246 14.24 22.36 40.07
CA THR A 246 14.19 23.15 41.30
C THR A 246 15.59 23.15 41.88
N ALA A 247 16.24 24.31 41.86
CA ALA A 247 17.45 24.55 42.62
C ALA A 247 17.14 24.27 44.09
N GLY A 248 17.68 23.17 44.61
CA GLY A 248 17.55 22.75 46.01
C GLY A 248 16.41 21.76 46.27
N GLY A 249 16.75 20.49 46.51
CA GLY A 249 15.89 19.54 47.22
C GLY A 249 15.55 18.26 46.46
N LYS A 250 16.28 17.18 46.78
CA LYS A 250 16.05 15.75 46.46
C LYS A 250 15.84 15.42 44.98
N GLU A 251 16.86 14.79 44.38
CA GLU A 251 16.76 14.06 43.11
C GLU A 251 15.55 13.11 43.12
N GLN A 252 14.46 13.49 42.45
CA GLN A 252 13.45 12.53 42.05
C GLN A 252 14.02 11.75 40.86
N GLN A 253 14.63 10.61 41.15
CA GLN A 253 15.01 9.62 40.15
C GLN A 253 13.77 9.31 39.28
N ALA A 254 13.89 9.51 37.96
CA ALA A 254 12.87 9.08 37.01
C ALA A 254 12.59 7.57 37.25
N PRO A 255 11.33 7.13 37.22
CA PRO A 255 10.99 5.76 37.57
C PRO A 255 11.76 4.77 36.68
N VAL A 256 12.53 3.90 37.34
CA VAL A 256 13.32 2.81 36.76
C VAL A 256 12.36 1.81 36.12
N GLY A 257 12.05 2.00 34.84
CA GLY A 257 11.18 1.08 34.09
C GLY A 257 11.50 1.11 32.60
N ARG A 258 11.26 -0.01 31.92
CA ARG A 258 11.56 -0.18 30.50
C ARG A 258 10.63 0.69 29.65
N VAL A 259 11.12 1.24 28.55
CA VAL A 259 10.27 1.90 27.54
C VAL A 259 9.70 0.84 26.61
N LEU A 260 8.38 0.79 26.47
CA LEU A 260 7.70 -0.08 25.52
C LEU A 260 7.53 0.61 24.16
N VAL A 261 7.98 -0.03 23.08
CA VAL A 261 7.69 0.45 21.72
C VAL A 261 6.49 -0.30 21.15
N ILE A 262 5.53 0.42 20.58
CA ILE A 262 4.28 -0.14 20.06
C ILE A 262 4.14 0.32 18.61
N VAL A 263 3.92 -0.61 17.69
CA VAL A 263 3.71 -0.31 16.26
C VAL A 263 2.30 -0.72 15.85
N GLY A 264 1.57 0.22 15.27
CA GLY A 264 0.24 -0.03 14.71
C GLY A 264 0.29 -0.71 13.35
N THR A 265 -0.36 -1.86 13.19
CA THR A 265 -0.45 -2.56 11.89
C THR A 265 -1.89 -2.86 11.48
N TYR A 266 -2.06 -3.29 10.22
CA TYR A 266 -3.28 -3.98 9.77
C TYR A 266 -3.12 -5.50 10.00
N SER A 267 -3.96 -6.31 9.34
CA SER A 267 -3.86 -7.78 9.32
C SER A 267 -2.54 -8.26 8.73
N ILE A 268 -2.08 -7.65 7.64
CA ILE A 268 -0.76 -7.80 7.02
C ILE A 268 -0.22 -6.42 6.62
N GLY A 269 1.07 -6.31 6.30
CA GLY A 269 1.71 -5.06 5.93
C GLY A 269 2.39 -4.37 7.11
N LYS A 270 3.42 -3.58 6.76
CA LYS A 270 4.26 -2.75 7.64
C LYS A 270 5.26 -3.53 8.50
N GLU A 271 5.40 -4.83 8.28
CA GLU A 271 6.35 -5.69 9.00
C GLU A 271 7.80 -5.16 8.88
N ARG A 272 8.16 -4.51 7.76
CA ARG A 272 9.47 -3.87 7.55
C ARG A 272 9.83 -2.84 8.64
N ILE A 273 8.89 -1.99 9.07
CA ILE A 273 9.14 -1.03 10.15
C ILE A 273 9.34 -1.76 11.48
N VAL A 274 8.52 -2.78 11.72
CA VAL A 274 8.52 -3.55 12.97
C VAL A 274 9.85 -4.26 13.14
N LYS A 275 10.31 -4.96 12.10
CA LYS A 275 11.62 -5.64 12.08
C LYS A 275 12.75 -4.65 12.33
N ALA A 276 12.79 -3.55 11.59
CA ALA A 276 13.87 -2.56 11.74
C ALA A 276 13.93 -1.97 13.16
N ILE A 277 12.79 -1.65 13.78
CA ILE A 277 12.74 -1.17 15.17
C ILE A 277 13.21 -2.28 16.12
N ALA A 278 12.71 -3.51 15.98
CA ALA A 278 13.08 -4.62 16.86
C ALA A 278 14.57 -4.94 16.79
N GLN A 279 15.16 -4.91 15.60
CA GLN A 279 16.58 -5.11 15.37
C GLN A 279 17.43 -3.98 15.94
N ALA A 280 17.04 -2.72 15.71
CA ALA A 280 17.75 -1.56 16.26
C ALA A 280 17.73 -1.53 17.80
N LEU A 281 16.70 -2.11 18.41
CA LEU A 281 16.56 -2.26 19.86
C LEU A 281 17.07 -3.60 20.40
N GLN A 282 17.55 -4.50 19.52
CA GLN A 282 17.97 -5.86 19.86
C GLN A 282 16.96 -6.61 20.74
N THR A 283 15.69 -6.59 20.34
CA THR A 283 14.58 -7.13 21.13
C THR A 283 13.63 -7.99 20.29
N LYS A 284 12.75 -8.73 20.96
CA LYS A 284 11.70 -9.53 20.32
C LYS A 284 10.44 -8.71 20.04
N ILE A 285 9.62 -9.23 19.14
CA ILE A 285 8.32 -8.71 18.72
C ILE A 285 7.22 -9.55 19.36
N TYR A 286 6.35 -8.92 20.14
CA TYR A 286 5.17 -9.56 20.71
C TYR A 286 3.89 -9.11 19.98
N CYS A 287 2.96 -10.04 19.77
CA CYS A 287 1.62 -9.77 19.27
C CYS A 287 0.62 -10.81 19.78
N ASP A 288 -0.68 -10.59 19.56
CA ASP A 288 -1.69 -11.61 19.90
C ASP A 288 -1.52 -12.89 19.05
N THR A 289 -2.08 -14.00 19.53
CA THR A 289 -1.93 -15.33 18.90
C THR A 289 -2.47 -15.37 17.47
N ARG A 290 -3.54 -14.62 17.19
CA ARG A 290 -4.16 -14.52 15.87
C ARG A 290 -3.25 -13.77 14.89
N LYS A 291 -2.69 -12.62 15.29
CA LYS A 291 -1.72 -11.87 14.47
C LYS A 291 -0.46 -12.70 14.25
N ALA A 292 0.03 -13.42 15.27
CA ALA A 292 1.18 -14.30 15.14
C ALA A 292 0.95 -15.41 14.11
N ALA A 293 -0.25 -16.02 14.10
CA ALA A 293 -0.62 -17.03 13.11
C ALA A 293 -0.63 -16.47 11.68
N ILE A 294 -1.13 -15.25 11.49
CA ILE A 294 -1.10 -14.57 10.18
C ILE A 294 0.34 -14.28 9.73
N LEU A 295 1.19 -13.75 10.62
CA LEU A 295 2.60 -13.47 10.30
C LEU A 295 3.39 -14.73 9.93
N ARG A 296 3.05 -15.88 10.54
CA ARG A 296 3.66 -17.18 10.22
C ARG A 296 3.23 -17.75 8.86
N CYS A 297 2.19 -17.21 8.24
CA CYS A 297 1.81 -17.58 6.87
C CYS A 297 2.67 -16.87 5.81
N GLN A 298 3.47 -15.87 6.21
CA GLN A 298 4.37 -15.14 5.32
C GLN A 298 5.73 -15.84 5.23
N SER A 299 6.36 -15.79 4.05
CA SER A 299 7.70 -16.34 3.79
C SER A 299 8.82 -15.44 4.34
N ASP A 300 8.83 -15.15 5.65
CA ASP A 300 9.79 -14.23 6.30
C ASP A 300 10.41 -14.86 7.56
N SER A 301 11.50 -15.61 7.37
CA SER A 301 12.20 -16.32 8.45
C SER A 301 12.81 -15.38 9.50
N GLU A 302 13.26 -14.21 9.06
CA GLU A 302 13.79 -13.17 9.94
C GLU A 302 12.72 -12.62 10.88
N LEU A 303 11.52 -12.33 10.34
CA LEU A 303 10.37 -11.96 11.17
C LEU A 303 10.03 -13.06 12.16
N HIS A 304 9.98 -14.33 11.71
CA HIS A 304 9.60 -15.46 12.56
C HIS A 304 10.57 -15.64 13.74
N ALA A 305 11.87 -15.46 13.51
CA ALA A 305 12.90 -15.53 14.55
C ALA A 305 12.77 -14.41 15.60
N LEU A 306 12.19 -13.26 15.23
CA LEU A 306 11.96 -12.14 16.13
C LEU A 306 10.66 -12.27 16.94
N LEU A 307 9.73 -13.15 16.59
CA LEU A 307 8.46 -13.29 17.31
C LEU A 307 8.64 -13.96 18.68
N THR A 308 7.91 -13.48 19.68
CA THR A 308 7.77 -14.11 21.00
C THR A 308 6.30 -14.17 21.43
N SER A 309 5.96 -15.18 22.23
CA SER A 309 4.66 -15.28 22.92
C SER A 309 4.66 -14.60 24.29
N ASP A 310 5.84 -14.22 24.81
CA ASP A 310 5.95 -13.51 26.08
C ASP A 310 5.93 -11.98 25.86
N PRO A 311 4.90 -11.26 26.34
CA PRO A 311 4.86 -9.80 26.24
C PRO A 311 5.98 -9.08 27.00
N ILE A 312 6.60 -9.70 28.00
CA ILE A 312 7.66 -9.08 28.81
C ILE A 312 9.01 -9.17 28.10
N GLU A 313 9.29 -10.29 27.43
CA GLU A 313 10.48 -10.44 26.56
C GLU A 313 10.43 -9.41 25.41
N GLY A 314 9.26 -9.22 24.80
CA GLY A 314 9.04 -8.33 23.67
C GLY A 314 9.15 -6.85 24.02
N GLY A 315 10.22 -6.18 23.55
CA GLY A 315 10.35 -4.73 23.64
C GLY A 315 9.58 -3.96 22.57
N VAL A 316 9.11 -4.66 21.53
CA VAL A 316 8.25 -4.13 20.47
C VAL A 316 6.93 -4.90 20.46
N HIS A 317 5.80 -4.20 20.61
CA HIS A 317 4.47 -4.81 20.56
C HIS A 317 3.71 -4.38 19.30
N LEU A 318 3.05 -5.33 18.64
CA LEU A 318 2.16 -5.06 17.52
C LEU A 318 0.71 -4.97 17.98
N LEU A 319 0.06 -3.86 17.64
CA LEU A 319 -1.35 -3.64 17.90
C LEU A 319 -2.09 -3.21 16.63
N PRO A 320 -3.42 -3.41 16.56
CA PRO A 320 -4.23 -2.81 15.50
C PRO A 320 -4.03 -1.30 15.47
N LEU A 321 -3.97 -0.71 14.27
CA LEU A 321 -3.84 0.75 14.09
C LEU A 321 -4.89 1.56 14.86
N SER A 322 -6.09 1.02 15.06
CA SER A 322 -7.13 1.67 15.85
C SER A 322 -6.71 1.85 17.32
N MET A 323 -5.86 1.01 17.88
CA MET A 323 -5.40 1.11 19.27
C MET A 323 -4.32 2.18 19.50
N ILE A 324 -3.70 2.70 18.44
CA ILE A 324 -2.63 3.71 18.54
C ILE A 324 -3.24 5.10 18.75
N SER A 325 -3.70 5.32 19.99
CA SER A 325 -4.24 6.57 20.52
C SER A 325 -3.93 6.66 22.02
N SER A 326 -3.72 7.87 22.55
CA SER A 326 -3.19 8.10 23.91
C SER A 326 -3.93 7.29 24.99
N ASP A 327 -5.27 7.39 25.03
CA ASP A 327 -6.09 6.72 26.05
C ASP A 327 -6.00 5.19 25.96
N ARG A 328 -6.04 4.63 24.75
CA ARG A 328 -6.01 3.17 24.54
C ARG A 328 -4.63 2.57 24.82
N LEU A 329 -3.56 3.27 24.45
CA LEU A 329 -2.21 2.84 24.81
C LEU A 329 -1.99 2.90 26.32
N LYS A 330 -2.55 3.90 27.00
CA LYS A 330 -2.49 3.99 28.47
C LYS A 330 -3.10 2.76 29.12
N SER A 331 -4.32 2.42 28.72
CA SER A 331 -5.01 1.23 29.23
C SER A 331 -4.25 -0.06 28.88
N TYR A 332 -3.61 -0.12 27.71
CA TYR A 332 -2.80 -1.28 27.32
C TYR A 332 -1.56 -1.45 28.21
N VAL A 333 -0.78 -0.38 28.41
CA VAL A 333 0.46 -0.40 29.21
C VAL A 333 0.17 -0.71 30.68
N GLN A 334 -0.93 -0.19 31.24
CA GLN A 334 -1.33 -0.42 32.63
C GLN A 334 -1.56 -1.91 32.96
N ARG A 335 -1.88 -2.75 31.96
CA ARG A 335 -2.05 -4.20 32.15
C ARG A 335 -0.78 -4.88 32.64
N PHE A 336 0.37 -4.30 32.36
CA PHE A 336 1.68 -4.84 32.75
C PHE A 336 2.16 -4.32 34.11
N LYS A 337 1.27 -3.75 34.94
CA LYS A 337 1.49 -3.45 36.38
C LYS A 337 2.84 -2.81 36.72
N GLY A 338 3.31 -1.87 35.91
CA GLY A 338 4.55 -1.12 36.15
C GLY A 338 5.83 -1.69 35.52
N MET A 339 5.77 -2.82 34.78
CA MET A 339 6.92 -3.34 34.02
C MET A 339 7.45 -2.34 32.99
N PHE A 340 6.56 -1.51 32.44
CA PHE A 340 6.91 -0.43 31.53
C PHE A 340 6.54 0.91 32.16
N SER A 341 7.51 1.82 32.27
CA SER A 341 7.31 3.17 32.83
C SER A 341 6.84 4.18 31.78
N ARG A 342 7.17 3.92 30.51
CA ARG A 342 6.87 4.79 29.36
C ARG A 342 6.54 3.94 28.14
N ALA A 343 5.77 4.50 27.22
CA ALA A 343 5.49 3.87 25.92
C ALA A 343 5.62 4.87 24.76
N VAL A 344 6.08 4.35 23.62
CA VAL A 344 6.15 5.07 22.34
C VAL A 344 5.32 4.32 21.32
N GLY A 345 4.27 4.96 20.81
CA GLY A 345 3.42 4.43 19.75
C GLY A 345 3.80 4.98 18.38
N PHE A 346 4.13 4.12 17.43
CA PHE A 346 4.25 4.47 16.03
C PHE A 346 2.93 4.18 15.32
N ARG A 347 2.37 5.19 14.64
CA ARG A 347 1.18 5.08 13.80
C ARG A 347 1.57 5.20 12.32
N PRO A 348 2.08 4.12 11.70
CA PRO A 348 2.47 4.12 10.29
C PRO A 348 1.26 4.14 9.37
N THR A 349 1.06 5.25 8.67
CA THR A 349 0.04 5.38 7.63
C THR A 349 0.34 6.56 6.71
N GLY A 350 0.10 6.41 5.40
CA GLY A 350 0.22 7.52 4.44
C GLY A 350 -0.63 8.73 4.81
N TRP A 351 -1.74 8.53 5.54
CA TRP A 351 -2.66 9.56 6.00
C TRP A 351 -2.09 10.51 7.07
N THR A 352 -0.98 10.17 7.74
CA THR A 352 -0.32 11.10 8.68
C THR A 352 0.58 12.11 7.97
N TYR A 353 0.78 11.96 6.65
CA TYR A 353 1.52 12.93 5.88
C TYR A 353 0.76 14.27 5.82
N THR A 354 1.43 15.35 6.18
CA THR A 354 0.92 16.71 6.04
C THR A 354 1.67 17.39 4.89
N SER A 355 0.94 17.76 3.85
CA SER A 355 1.53 18.44 2.69
C SER A 355 2.08 19.81 3.09
N PRO A 356 3.27 20.21 2.60
CA PRO A 356 3.78 21.56 2.80
C PRO A 356 2.81 22.63 2.27
N SER A 357 2.82 23.82 2.88
CA SER A 357 2.04 24.97 2.41
C SER A 357 2.30 25.25 0.92
N GLY A 358 1.24 25.46 0.14
CA GLY A 358 1.34 25.68 -1.32
C GLY A 358 1.33 24.42 -2.19
N SER A 359 1.14 23.23 -1.61
CA SER A 359 0.99 21.96 -2.35
C SER A 359 -0.28 21.88 -3.23
N TYR A 360 -1.18 22.86 -3.14
CA TYR A 360 -2.41 22.96 -3.96
C TYR A 360 -2.18 23.52 -5.36
N LEU A 361 -0.98 24.04 -5.65
CA LEU A 361 -0.62 24.45 -7.00
C LEU A 361 -0.60 23.21 -7.91
N SER A 362 -0.92 23.37 -9.19
CA SER A 362 -0.74 22.33 -10.23
C SER A 362 0.65 22.47 -10.86
N PRO A 363 1.72 21.90 -10.26
CA PRO A 363 3.07 22.00 -10.81
C PRO A 363 3.20 21.31 -12.17
N SER A 364 4.17 21.74 -12.96
CA SER A 364 4.59 21.02 -14.16
C SER A 364 5.27 19.68 -13.80
N ILE A 365 5.25 18.71 -14.70
CA ILE A 365 5.89 17.39 -14.51
C ILE A 365 7.38 17.51 -14.15
N PRO A 366 8.21 18.34 -14.84
CA PRO A 366 9.61 18.52 -14.44
C PRO A 366 9.76 19.06 -13.01
N THR A 367 8.86 19.96 -12.58
CA THR A 367 8.88 20.51 -11.22
C THR A 367 8.56 19.43 -10.18
N ILE A 368 7.60 18.54 -10.47
CA ILE A 368 7.25 17.41 -9.61
C ILE A 368 8.47 16.50 -9.44
N ILE A 369 9.15 16.18 -10.55
CA ILE A 369 10.31 15.28 -10.54
C ILE A 369 11.46 15.87 -9.72
N SER A 370 11.85 17.11 -10.01
CA SER A 370 12.95 17.79 -9.32
C SER A 370 12.70 17.96 -7.81
N ARG A 371 11.46 18.31 -7.42
CA ARG A 371 11.09 18.42 -6.00
C ARG A 371 11.01 17.08 -5.28
N GLY A 372 10.60 16.02 -5.96
CA GLY A 372 10.54 14.67 -5.37
C GLY A 372 11.93 14.13 -5.06
N GLN A 373 12.85 14.26 -6.02
CA GLN A 373 14.22 13.74 -5.90
C GLN A 373 15.05 14.40 -4.79
N SER A 374 14.79 15.67 -4.49
CA SER A 374 15.52 16.44 -3.47
C SER A 374 15.06 16.17 -2.03
N ARG A 375 13.95 15.45 -1.80
CA ARG A 375 13.42 15.24 -0.45
C ARG A 375 14.21 14.20 0.34
N LEU A 376 14.59 14.61 1.55
CA LEU A 376 15.15 13.77 2.60
C LEU A 376 14.13 13.56 3.71
N PHE A 377 14.32 12.51 4.51
CA PHE A 377 13.50 12.22 5.68
C PHE A 377 14.34 11.49 6.72
N SER A 378 14.22 11.90 7.98
CA SER A 378 15.00 11.41 9.11
C SER A 378 14.16 11.37 10.39
N TYR A 379 14.76 10.88 11.48
CA TYR A 379 14.09 10.86 12.79
C TYR A 379 13.67 12.26 13.27
N ALA A 380 14.37 13.32 12.82
CA ALA A 380 14.09 14.69 13.20
C ALA A 380 12.76 15.22 12.61
N ASP A 381 12.29 14.61 11.53
CA ASP A 381 11.04 14.97 10.87
C ASP A 381 9.81 14.33 11.55
N LEU A 382 10.03 13.33 12.41
CA LEU A 382 8.98 12.66 13.17
C LEU A 382 8.62 13.48 14.42
N LYS A 383 7.43 14.08 14.40
CA LYS A 383 6.91 14.89 15.51
C LYS A 383 5.84 14.13 16.30
N PRO A 384 5.78 14.29 17.65
CA PRO A 384 4.70 13.74 18.44
C PRO A 384 3.34 14.28 17.99
N MET A 385 2.33 13.41 17.93
CA MET A 385 0.94 13.77 17.64
C MET A 385 0.32 14.56 18.80
N GLN A 386 -0.72 15.33 18.49
CA GLN A 386 -1.56 15.99 19.49
C GLN A 386 -2.04 14.97 20.55
N LYS A 387 -2.04 15.36 21.83
CA LYS A 387 -2.37 14.51 23.01
C LYS A 387 -1.31 13.46 23.41
N SER A 388 -0.10 13.56 22.88
CA SER A 388 1.05 12.84 23.45
C SER A 388 1.38 13.39 24.84
N THR A 389 1.72 12.53 25.78
CA THR A 389 2.17 12.87 27.13
C THR A 389 3.62 12.40 27.33
N TYR A 390 4.25 12.79 28.44
CA TYR A 390 5.59 12.30 28.79
C TYR A 390 5.65 10.76 28.92
N THR A 391 4.60 10.16 29.48
CA THR A 391 4.50 8.70 29.67
C THR A 391 4.10 7.97 28.40
N ILE A 392 3.38 8.62 27.48
CA ILE A 392 2.88 8.01 26.25
C ILE A 392 3.07 8.99 25.09
N GLN A 393 4.11 8.74 24.29
CA GLN A 393 4.37 9.51 23.09
C GLN A 393 3.84 8.77 21.86
N ILE A 394 3.16 9.48 20.96
CA ILE A 394 2.65 8.87 19.72
C ILE A 394 3.21 9.63 18.54
N PHE A 395 3.80 8.93 17.58
CA PHE A 395 4.33 9.50 16.35
C PHE A 395 3.48 9.08 15.17
N GLY A 396 3.00 10.07 14.42
CA GLY A 396 2.42 9.85 13.09
C GLY A 396 3.57 9.56 12.12
N VAL A 397 3.54 8.41 11.46
CA VAL A 397 4.63 7.96 10.60
C VAL A 397 4.13 7.93 9.16
N PRO A 398 4.67 8.74 8.23
CA PRO A 398 4.23 8.81 6.84
C PRO A 398 4.74 7.61 6.01
N TYR A 399 4.52 6.39 6.52
CA TYR A 399 4.81 5.15 5.83
C TYR A 399 3.59 4.73 5.01
N SER A 400 3.75 4.79 3.70
CA SER A 400 2.77 4.33 2.72
C SER A 400 3.24 3.04 2.07
N GLU A 401 2.29 2.14 1.78
CA GLU A 401 2.47 0.96 0.93
C GLU A 401 1.80 1.17 -0.44
N HIS A 402 1.28 2.37 -0.69
CA HIS A 402 0.81 2.82 -2.01
C HIS A 402 1.74 3.90 -2.54
N SER A 403 1.76 4.01 -3.87
CA SER A 403 2.53 5.03 -4.59
C SER A 403 2.13 6.45 -4.23
N SER A 404 3.11 7.32 -3.98
CA SER A 404 2.93 8.77 -3.93
C SER A 404 2.64 9.31 -5.32
N PHE A 405 2.14 10.53 -5.39
CA PHE A 405 1.94 11.18 -6.68
C PHE A 405 3.24 11.34 -7.48
N PHE A 406 4.38 11.53 -6.80
CA PHE A 406 5.70 11.57 -7.43
C PHE A 406 6.10 10.20 -8.00
N GLU A 407 5.93 9.11 -7.24
CA GLU A 407 6.23 7.74 -7.69
C GLU A 407 5.31 7.34 -8.86
N LEU A 408 4.01 7.67 -8.80
CA LEU A 408 3.07 7.47 -9.92
C LEU A 408 3.48 8.25 -11.17
N THR A 409 3.92 9.50 -11.00
CA THR A 409 4.43 10.32 -12.11
C THR A 409 5.68 9.68 -12.71
N CYS A 410 6.64 9.24 -11.91
CA CYS A 410 7.85 8.59 -12.42
C CYS A 410 7.54 7.29 -13.16
N PHE A 411 6.62 6.49 -12.61
CA PHE A 411 6.14 5.25 -13.24
C PHE A 411 5.45 5.52 -14.58
N ALA A 412 4.50 6.45 -14.62
CA ALA A 412 3.76 6.78 -15.83
C ALA A 412 4.65 7.40 -16.91
N MET A 413 5.63 8.23 -16.52
CA MET A 413 6.58 8.83 -17.47
C MET A 413 7.60 7.82 -18.00
N SER A 414 8.01 6.83 -17.17
CA SER A 414 9.03 5.83 -17.53
C SER A 414 8.48 4.59 -18.24
N SER A 415 7.17 4.36 -18.24
CA SER A 415 6.52 3.23 -18.94
C SER A 415 6.00 3.62 -20.31
N GLU A 416 6.05 2.72 -21.29
CA GLU A 416 5.39 2.90 -22.58
C GLU A 416 3.98 2.29 -22.53
N TRP A 417 2.95 3.13 -22.64
CA TRP A 417 1.57 2.69 -22.45
C TRP A 417 0.59 3.30 -23.46
N GLY A 418 -0.49 2.58 -23.73
CA GLY A 418 -1.59 3.04 -24.58
C GLY A 418 -2.74 3.67 -23.80
N LYS A 419 -3.15 3.05 -22.69
CA LYS A 419 -4.22 3.56 -21.84
C LYS A 419 -3.98 3.25 -20.38
N ILE A 420 -4.20 4.23 -19.51
CA ILE A 420 -4.30 4.04 -18.06
C ILE A 420 -5.77 3.97 -17.65
N ILE A 421 -6.13 2.98 -16.82
CA ILE A 421 -7.46 2.77 -16.23
C ILE A 421 -7.29 2.87 -14.72
N ALA A 422 -7.92 3.88 -14.10
CA ALA A 422 -7.92 4.03 -12.65
C ALA A 422 -8.73 2.92 -11.97
N THR A 423 -8.24 2.39 -10.85
CA THR A 423 -8.94 1.34 -10.07
C THR A 423 -9.42 1.84 -8.70
N VAL A 424 -8.92 2.98 -8.21
CA VAL A 424 -9.22 3.56 -6.88
C VAL A 424 -9.72 5.00 -7.01
N ASN A 425 -10.53 5.48 -6.04
CA ASN A 425 -11.11 6.82 -6.05
C ASN A 425 -12.01 7.11 -7.27
N ILE A 426 -12.67 6.07 -7.77
CA ILE A 426 -13.46 6.09 -9.01
C ILE A 426 -14.98 6.25 -8.79
N GLY A 427 -15.46 6.25 -7.54
CA GLY A 427 -16.90 6.35 -7.24
C GLY A 427 -17.51 7.75 -7.39
N SER A 428 -16.71 8.76 -7.77
CA SER A 428 -17.16 10.13 -7.99
C SER A 428 -16.63 10.65 -9.33
N GLU A 429 -17.52 11.19 -10.16
CA GLU A 429 -17.17 11.81 -11.44
C GLU A 429 -16.10 12.89 -11.29
N HIS A 430 -16.25 13.77 -10.30
CA HIS A 430 -15.27 14.80 -10.02
C HIS A 430 -13.86 14.24 -9.71
N SER A 431 -13.79 13.13 -8.98
CA SER A 431 -12.51 12.46 -8.71
C SER A 431 -11.90 11.87 -9.99
N ARG A 432 -12.73 11.21 -10.81
CA ARG A 432 -12.31 10.65 -12.10
C ARG A 432 -11.79 11.72 -13.05
N ASP A 433 -12.47 12.86 -13.15
CA ASP A 433 -12.06 13.98 -14.01
C ASP A 433 -10.71 14.56 -13.59
N ARG A 434 -10.47 14.69 -12.27
CA ARG A 434 -9.17 15.14 -11.76
C ARG A 434 -8.06 14.16 -12.11
N MET A 435 -8.30 12.86 -11.98
CA MET A 435 -7.31 11.84 -12.36
C MET A 435 -7.07 11.81 -13.86
N ALA A 436 -8.13 11.92 -14.68
CA ALA A 436 -8.04 11.96 -16.13
C ALA A 436 -7.17 13.13 -16.62
N LYS A 437 -7.34 14.33 -16.05
CA LYS A 437 -6.51 15.50 -16.37
C LYS A 437 -5.02 15.27 -16.11
N TRP A 438 -4.66 14.52 -15.06
CA TRP A 438 -3.26 14.18 -14.79
C TRP A 438 -2.72 13.13 -15.74
N ILE A 439 -3.52 12.11 -16.08
CA ILE A 439 -3.16 11.11 -17.08
C ILE A 439 -2.93 11.75 -18.45
N GLU A 440 -3.79 12.68 -18.87
CA GLU A 440 -3.64 13.45 -20.12
C GLU A 440 -2.37 14.32 -20.10
N ARG A 441 -2.02 14.90 -18.94
CA ARG A 441 -0.77 15.65 -18.77
C ARG A 441 0.45 14.75 -18.90
N TRP A 442 0.44 13.56 -18.30
CA TRP A 442 1.52 12.58 -18.47
C TRP A 442 1.66 12.16 -19.93
N GLU A 443 0.55 11.88 -20.63
CA GLU A 443 0.56 11.54 -22.05
C GLU A 443 1.16 12.66 -22.92
N SER A 444 0.72 13.89 -22.69
CA SER A 444 1.19 15.08 -23.42
C SER A 444 2.67 15.33 -23.18
N GLU A 445 3.13 15.18 -21.94
CA GLU A 445 4.52 15.35 -21.58
C GLU A 445 5.42 14.25 -22.19
N LYS A 446 4.97 12.99 -22.20
CA LYS A 446 5.68 11.89 -22.88
C LYS A 446 5.84 12.13 -24.37
N LYS A 447 4.83 12.71 -25.04
CA LYS A 447 4.93 13.06 -26.47
C LYS A 447 5.93 14.19 -26.71
N ARG A 448 6.00 15.15 -25.78
CA ARG A 448 6.91 16.32 -25.86
C ARG A 448 8.36 15.95 -25.57
N THR A 449 8.55 15.07 -24.60
CA THR A 449 9.85 14.72 -24.06
C THR A 449 10.09 13.25 -24.40
N LYS A 450 10.99 12.95 -25.36
CA LYS A 450 11.47 11.57 -25.60
C LYS A 450 12.36 11.12 -24.42
N LEU A 451 11.86 11.26 -23.20
CA LEU A 451 12.60 10.98 -21.98
C LEU A 451 12.84 9.48 -21.89
N SER A 452 14.09 9.12 -21.62
CA SER A 452 14.46 7.86 -21.03
C SER A 452 13.82 7.71 -19.64
N ILE A 453 13.86 6.50 -19.09
CA ILE A 453 13.46 6.20 -17.71
C ILE A 453 13.97 7.29 -16.75
N ILE A 454 13.09 7.81 -15.90
CA ILE A 454 13.46 8.82 -14.89
C ILE A 454 14.52 8.23 -13.98
N GLN A 455 15.62 8.96 -13.79
CA GLN A 455 16.76 8.48 -13.01
C GLN A 455 16.32 8.08 -11.59
N PRO A 456 16.49 6.81 -11.20
CA PRO A 456 16.10 6.32 -9.89
C PRO A 456 17.13 6.74 -8.82
N ARG A 457 16.66 7.01 -7.60
CA ARG A 457 17.53 7.16 -6.42
C ARG A 457 18.06 5.83 -5.90
N ALA A 458 17.25 4.78 -5.98
CA ALA A 458 17.61 3.41 -5.63
C ALA A 458 16.82 2.42 -6.49
N ALA A 459 17.11 1.12 -6.39
CA ALA A 459 16.37 0.12 -7.17
C ALA A 459 14.89 0.04 -6.74
N ASP A 460 14.61 0.23 -5.46
CA ASP A 460 13.28 0.04 -4.85
C ASP A 460 12.46 1.34 -4.72
N TYR A 461 13.01 2.51 -5.08
CA TYR A 461 12.26 3.77 -5.14
C TYR A 461 12.92 4.84 -6.04
N TRP A 462 12.11 5.78 -6.54
CA TRP A 462 12.56 6.93 -7.33
C TRP A 462 13.14 8.08 -6.51
#